data_AF-A0A918FM78-F1
#
_entry.id   AF-A0A918FM78-F1
#
_cell.length_a   1.000
_cell.length_b   1.000
_cell.length_c   1.000
_cell.angle_alpha   90.00
_cell.angle_beta   90.00
_cell.angle_gamma   90.00
#
_symmetry.space_group_name_H-M   'P 1'
#
loop_
_entity.id
_entity.type
_entity.pdbx_description
1 polymer ?
#
loop_
_entity_poly.entity_id
_entity_poly.type
_entity_poly.pdbx_seq_one_letter_code
_entity_poly.pdbx_strand_id
1 'polypeptide(L)'
;MAARHGLRVDAVLVQAVIAGALSFAHLHDLAAAAGQDGWKAWAYPISVDLLLVAAWRRLRSEGPSRLAWCWFLIALFASLGANVATAGFLDLADPPALLRLGIAGWPALAFLGGTLLAHSTKHPTPAPPAPDPAGEPDVVEPDSEPMPVPEPDPTPAPAEEPPALPPADPAPAVPAVLVDHARKVAAEYRDRTGAPIDTDTLRTRLGVPPHLADAIAAQLA
;
A
#
# COMPACT_ATOMS: atom_id res chain seq x y z
N MET A 1 11.61 -36.58 -7.41
CA MET A 1 12.08 -35.83 -8.60
C MET A 1 11.38 -34.48 -8.62
N ALA A 2 12.07 -33.38 -8.93
CA ALA A 2 11.42 -32.07 -9.03
C ALA A 2 10.58 -31.97 -10.32
N ALA A 3 9.31 -31.58 -10.20
CA ALA A 3 8.43 -31.37 -11.34
C ALA A 3 8.91 -30.13 -12.14
N ARG A 4 9.53 -30.35 -13.29
CA ARG A 4 9.86 -29.28 -14.25
C ARG A 4 8.56 -28.68 -14.80
N HIS A 5 8.16 -27.55 -14.24
CA HIS A 5 7.04 -26.75 -14.72
C HIS A 5 7.43 -26.04 -16.03
N GLY A 6 7.54 -26.81 -17.12
CA GLY A 6 7.72 -26.26 -18.45
C GLY A 6 6.50 -25.45 -18.84
N LEU A 7 6.71 -24.17 -19.17
CA LEU A 7 5.69 -23.30 -19.76
C LEU A 7 5.20 -23.93 -21.06
N ARG A 8 4.02 -24.55 -21.02
CA ARG A 8 3.31 -25.03 -22.21
C ARG A 8 2.78 -23.81 -22.95
N VAL A 9 3.52 -23.36 -23.95
CA VAL A 9 3.08 -22.31 -24.86
C VAL A 9 1.98 -22.89 -25.74
N ASP A 10 0.73 -22.62 -25.35
CA ASP A 10 -0.47 -22.93 -26.10
C ASP A 10 -0.95 -21.70 -26.89
N ALA A 11 -1.77 -21.91 -27.93
CA ALA A 11 -2.32 -20.84 -28.76
C ALA A 11 -3.06 -19.78 -27.94
N VAL A 12 -3.74 -20.18 -26.86
CA VAL A 12 -4.42 -19.26 -25.92
C VAL A 12 -3.43 -18.31 -25.22
N LEU A 13 -2.22 -18.78 -24.88
CA LEU A 13 -1.20 -17.93 -24.26
C LEU A 13 -0.63 -16.92 -25.28
N VAL A 14 -0.39 -17.36 -26.51
CA VAL A 14 0.07 -16.48 -27.60
C VAL A 14 -0.98 -15.41 -27.90
N GLN A 15 -2.26 -15.80 -27.99
CA GLN A 15 -3.37 -14.88 -28.18
C GLN A 15 -3.50 -13.89 -27.02
N ALA A 16 -3.32 -14.33 -25.77
CA ALA A 16 -3.36 -13.45 -24.59
C ALA A 16 -2.22 -12.41 -24.60
N VAL A 17 -1.01 -12.80 -25.02
CA VAL A 17 0.13 -11.86 -25.17
C VAL A 17 -0.13 -10.83 -26.27
N ILE A 18 -0.67 -11.26 -27.43
CA ILE A 18 -1.01 -10.34 -28.54
C ILE A 18 -2.13 -9.37 -28.13
N ALA A 19 -3.21 -9.88 -27.53
CA ALA A 19 -4.33 -9.05 -27.08
C ALA A 19 -3.92 -8.06 -25.97
N GLY A 20 -3.07 -8.51 -25.03
CA GLY A 20 -2.48 -7.66 -24.00
C GLY A 20 -1.62 -6.55 -24.60
N ALA A 21 -0.68 -6.88 -25.50
CA ALA A 21 0.20 -5.91 -26.14
C ALA A 21 -0.56 -4.84 -26.96
N LEU A 22 -1.63 -5.23 -27.66
CA LEU A 22 -2.49 -4.29 -28.38
C LEU A 22 -3.27 -3.38 -27.44
N SER A 23 -3.89 -3.91 -26.39
CA SER A 23 -4.65 -3.09 -25.44
C SER A 23 -3.73 -2.20 -24.59
N PHE A 24 -2.53 -2.66 -24.27
CA PHE A 24 -1.47 -1.86 -23.63
C PHE A 24 -1.15 -0.61 -24.46
N ALA A 25 -0.95 -0.77 -25.78
CA ALA A 25 -0.69 0.34 -26.69
C ALA A 25 -1.87 1.33 -26.73
N HIS A 26 -3.10 0.84 -26.91
CA HIS A 26 -4.28 1.70 -26.90
C HIS A 26 -4.48 2.46 -25.58
N LEU A 27 -4.15 1.84 -24.43
CA LEU A 27 -4.16 2.48 -23.11
C LEU A 27 -3.06 3.56 -22.96
N HIS A 28 -1.87 3.31 -23.49
CA HIS A 28 -0.80 4.32 -23.56
C HIS A 28 -1.24 5.52 -24.43
N ASP A 29 -1.74 5.25 -25.63
CA ASP A 29 -2.10 6.29 -26.60
C ASP A 29 -3.28 7.14 -26.10
N LEU A 30 -4.26 6.51 -25.45
CA LEU A 30 -5.35 7.20 -24.76
C LEU A 30 -4.86 8.09 -23.62
N ALA A 31 -3.88 7.62 -22.83
CA ALA A 31 -3.31 8.41 -21.74
C ALA A 31 -2.50 9.61 -22.26
N ALA A 32 -1.72 9.42 -23.33
CA ALA A 32 -1.01 10.48 -24.03
C ALA A 32 -1.98 11.53 -24.58
N ALA A 33 -3.03 11.12 -25.30
CA ALA A 33 -4.08 12.02 -25.80
C ALA A 33 -4.75 12.84 -24.68
N ALA A 34 -4.92 12.26 -23.48
CA ALA A 34 -5.45 12.96 -22.31
C ALA A 34 -4.46 13.93 -21.63
N GLY A 35 -3.23 14.08 -22.13
CA GLY A 35 -2.18 14.95 -21.59
C GLY A 35 -1.36 14.32 -20.45
N GLN A 36 -1.19 13.00 -20.45
CA GLN A 36 -0.38 12.26 -19.47
C GLN A 36 0.98 11.87 -20.05
N ASP A 37 1.71 12.85 -20.58
CA ASP A 37 2.88 12.62 -21.44
C ASP A 37 4.08 11.92 -20.79
N GLY A 38 4.93 11.37 -21.65
CA GLY A 38 6.21 10.75 -21.28
C GLY A 38 6.01 9.49 -20.44
N TRP A 39 6.77 9.35 -19.35
CA TRP A 39 6.73 8.16 -18.49
C TRP A 39 5.35 7.89 -17.88
N LYS A 40 4.51 8.91 -17.73
CA LYS A 40 3.16 8.78 -17.16
C LYS A 40 2.29 7.89 -18.03
N ALA A 41 2.26 8.10 -19.36
CA ALA A 41 1.46 7.33 -20.31
C ALA A 41 1.74 5.83 -20.22
N TRP A 42 2.97 5.43 -19.92
CA TRP A 42 3.36 4.02 -19.73
C TRP A 42 2.90 3.43 -18.39
N ALA A 43 2.74 4.26 -17.35
CA ALA A 43 2.23 3.81 -16.05
C ALA A 43 0.73 3.44 -16.09
N TYR A 44 -0.03 4.03 -17.00
CA TYR A 44 -1.46 3.74 -17.19
C TYR A 44 -1.75 2.26 -17.52
N PRO A 45 -1.28 1.70 -18.66
CA PRO A 45 -1.53 0.30 -18.98
C PRO A 45 -0.95 -0.66 -17.93
N ILE A 46 0.26 -0.38 -17.41
CA ILE A 46 0.84 -1.18 -16.32
C ILE A 46 -0.10 -1.25 -15.11
N SER A 47 -0.73 -0.14 -14.72
CA SER A 47 -1.68 -0.14 -13.60
C SER A 47 -3.00 -0.87 -13.88
N VAL A 48 -3.47 -0.87 -15.13
CA VAL A 48 -4.65 -1.65 -15.57
C VAL A 48 -4.34 -3.14 -15.56
N ASP A 49 -3.20 -3.54 -16.14
CA ASP A 49 -2.77 -4.93 -16.22
C ASP A 49 -2.49 -5.52 -14.83
N LEU A 50 -1.81 -4.78 -13.95
CA LEU A 50 -1.58 -5.22 -12.57
C LEU A 50 -2.90 -5.38 -11.80
N LEU A 51 -3.88 -4.49 -12.01
CA LEU A 51 -5.21 -4.59 -11.40
C LEU A 51 -5.98 -5.81 -11.93
N LEU A 52 -5.97 -6.04 -13.25
CA LEU A 52 -6.60 -7.19 -13.90
C LEU A 52 -5.97 -8.51 -13.44
N VAL A 53 -4.63 -8.58 -13.39
CA VAL A 53 -3.87 -9.76 -12.93
C VAL A 53 -4.10 -10.00 -11.43
N ALA A 54 -4.12 -8.96 -10.59
CA ALA A 54 -4.41 -9.10 -9.17
C ALA A 54 -5.83 -9.65 -8.94
N ALA A 55 -6.83 -9.12 -9.66
CA ALA A 55 -8.22 -9.56 -9.58
C ALA A 55 -8.39 -10.99 -10.09
N TRP A 56 -7.82 -11.31 -11.25
CA TRP A 56 -7.83 -12.66 -11.83
C TRP A 56 -7.13 -13.69 -10.93
N ARG A 57 -5.94 -13.38 -10.42
CA ARG A 57 -5.22 -14.22 -9.45
C ARG A 57 -6.09 -14.51 -8.23
N ARG A 58 -6.82 -13.52 -7.73
CA ARG A 58 -7.73 -13.66 -6.59
C ARG A 58 -8.92 -14.56 -6.92
N LEU A 59 -9.62 -14.31 -8.04
CA LEU A 59 -10.72 -15.15 -8.54
C LEU A 59 -10.30 -16.63 -8.69
N ARG A 60 -9.06 -16.88 -9.13
CA ARG A 60 -8.51 -18.22 -9.39
C ARG A 60 -7.94 -18.93 -8.14
N SER A 61 -7.49 -18.18 -7.13
CA SER A 61 -6.75 -18.75 -5.98
C SER A 61 -7.54 -18.72 -4.66
N GLU A 62 -8.34 -17.68 -4.42
CA GLU A 62 -9.13 -17.52 -3.19
C GLU A 62 -10.62 -17.86 -3.35
N GLY A 63 -11.03 -18.13 -4.59
CA GLY A 63 -12.42 -18.28 -5.02
C GLY A 63 -13.05 -16.96 -5.53
N PRO A 64 -14.17 -17.04 -6.26
CA PRO A 64 -14.87 -15.86 -6.75
C PRO A 64 -15.47 -15.05 -5.58
N SER A 65 -15.13 -13.76 -5.51
CA SER A 65 -15.70 -12.82 -4.54
C SER A 65 -16.26 -11.60 -5.26
N ARG A 66 -17.26 -10.92 -4.66
CA ARG A 66 -17.84 -9.69 -5.23
C ARG A 66 -16.78 -8.61 -5.46
N LEU A 67 -15.82 -8.49 -4.53
CA LEU A 67 -14.69 -7.56 -4.63
C LEU A 67 -13.79 -7.88 -5.81
N ALA A 68 -13.38 -9.14 -5.97
CA ALA A 68 -12.51 -9.55 -7.08
C ALA A 68 -13.20 -9.44 -8.44
N TRP A 69 -14.49 -9.77 -8.53
CA TRP A 69 -15.28 -9.55 -9.75
C TRP A 69 -15.47 -8.06 -10.08
N CYS A 70 -15.73 -7.21 -9.08
CA CYS A 70 -15.88 -5.77 -9.28
C CYS A 70 -14.61 -5.16 -9.89
N TRP A 71 -13.44 -5.42 -9.29
CA TRP A 71 -12.17 -4.88 -9.79
C TRP A 71 -11.71 -5.52 -11.11
N PHE A 72 -12.02 -6.81 -11.35
CA PHE A 72 -11.80 -7.44 -12.66
C PHE A 72 -12.60 -6.75 -13.75
N LEU A 73 -13.88 -6.46 -13.50
CA LEU A 73 -14.74 -5.74 -14.46
C LEU A 73 -14.29 -4.30 -14.66
N ILE A 74 -13.89 -3.57 -13.61
CA ILE A 74 -13.36 -2.20 -13.72
C ILE A 74 -12.10 -2.17 -14.61
N ALA A 75 -11.14 -3.09 -14.39
CA ALA A 75 -9.94 -3.18 -15.21
C ALA A 75 -10.26 -3.57 -16.67
N LEU A 76 -11.18 -4.53 -16.87
CA LEU A 76 -11.63 -4.96 -18.19
C LEU A 76 -12.35 -3.84 -18.97
N PHE A 77 -13.18 -3.03 -18.30
CA PHE A 77 -13.82 -1.86 -18.90
C PHE A 77 -12.83 -0.74 -19.23
N ALA A 78 -11.78 -0.55 -18.43
CA ALA A 78 -10.71 0.40 -18.77
C ALA A 78 -9.94 -0.02 -20.03
N SER A 79 -9.50 -1.29 -20.09
CA SER A 79 -8.83 -1.88 -21.26
C SER A 79 -9.71 -1.85 -22.52
N LEU A 80 -10.95 -2.30 -22.43
CA LEU A 80 -11.90 -2.28 -23.55
C LEU A 80 -12.25 -0.84 -23.98
N GLY A 81 -12.43 0.06 -23.02
CA GLY A 81 -12.72 1.47 -23.27
C GLY A 81 -11.62 2.18 -24.05
N ALA A 82 -10.35 1.85 -23.80
CA ALA A 82 -9.23 2.35 -24.58
C ALA A 82 -9.26 1.84 -26.03
N ASN A 83 -9.44 0.54 -26.23
CA ASN A 83 -9.56 -0.04 -27.57
C ASN A 83 -10.70 0.60 -28.39
N VAL A 84 -11.84 0.90 -27.74
CA VAL A 84 -12.99 1.59 -28.37
C VAL A 84 -12.68 3.06 -28.64
N ALA A 85 -12.05 3.78 -27.72
CA ALA A 85 -11.68 5.18 -27.92
C ALA A 85 -10.69 5.37 -29.08
N THR A 86 -9.72 4.47 -29.22
CA THR A 86 -8.75 4.48 -30.33
C THR A 86 -9.32 3.96 -31.66
N ALA A 87 -10.50 3.32 -31.67
CA ALA A 87 -11.15 2.83 -32.89
C ALA A 87 -11.91 3.92 -33.68
N GLY A 88 -11.61 5.21 -33.45
CA GLY A 88 -12.18 6.33 -34.20
C GLY A 88 -13.57 6.80 -33.73
N PHE A 89 -14.06 6.32 -32.59
CA PHE A 89 -15.32 6.77 -31.99
C PHE A 89 -15.20 8.10 -31.22
N LEU A 90 -13.97 8.59 -31.01
CA LEU A 90 -13.65 9.82 -30.29
C LEU A 90 -12.57 10.59 -31.04
N ASP A 91 -12.63 11.91 -30.98
CA ASP A 91 -11.49 12.75 -31.35
C ASP A 91 -10.45 12.68 -30.22
N LEU A 92 -9.24 12.23 -30.57
CA LEU A 92 -8.11 12.12 -29.65
C LEU A 92 -7.20 13.36 -29.70
N ALA A 93 -7.47 14.34 -30.57
CA ALA A 93 -6.82 15.65 -30.55
C ALA A 93 -7.45 16.59 -29.50
N ASP A 94 -8.75 16.45 -29.21
CA ASP A 94 -9.43 17.07 -28.06
C ASP A 94 -10.35 16.08 -27.33
N PRO A 95 -9.79 15.14 -26.54
CA PRO A 95 -10.59 14.12 -25.87
C PRO A 95 -11.52 14.75 -24.80
N PRO A 96 -12.79 14.30 -24.70
CA PRO A 96 -13.78 14.93 -23.83
C PRO A 96 -13.35 15.08 -22.36
N ALA A 97 -13.75 16.19 -21.73
CA ALA A 97 -13.34 16.52 -20.35
C ALA A 97 -13.63 15.41 -19.32
N LEU A 98 -14.73 14.66 -19.47
CA LEU A 98 -15.06 13.52 -18.61
C LEU A 98 -14.10 12.33 -18.78
N LEU A 99 -13.63 12.09 -20.00
CA LEU A 99 -12.63 11.05 -20.30
C LEU A 99 -11.27 11.44 -19.70
N ARG A 100 -10.85 12.70 -19.91
CA ARG A 100 -9.63 13.27 -19.31
C ARG A 100 -9.67 13.23 -17.78
N LEU A 101 -10.82 13.53 -17.17
CA LEU A 101 -11.03 13.42 -15.72
C LEU A 101 -10.94 11.95 -15.23
N GLY A 102 -11.58 11.01 -15.94
CA GLY A 102 -11.51 9.59 -15.61
C GLY A 102 -10.09 9.03 -15.67
N ILE A 103 -9.31 9.43 -16.68
CA ILE A 103 -7.89 9.09 -16.83
C ILE A 103 -7.07 9.77 -15.71
N ALA A 104 -7.24 11.06 -15.45
CA ALA A 104 -6.52 11.75 -14.37
C ALA A 104 -6.80 11.14 -12.98
N GLY A 105 -8.03 10.63 -12.73
CA GLY A 105 -8.41 9.95 -11.49
C GLY A 105 -8.00 8.47 -11.40
N TRP A 106 -7.68 7.82 -12.53
CA TRP A 106 -7.41 6.38 -12.58
C TRP A 106 -6.31 5.88 -11.63
N PRO A 107 -5.17 6.56 -11.42
CA PRO A 107 -4.13 6.09 -10.49
C PRO A 107 -4.64 5.87 -9.06
N ALA A 108 -5.59 6.70 -8.59
CA ALA A 108 -6.21 6.54 -7.28
C ALA A 108 -7.16 5.34 -7.23
N LEU A 109 -7.92 5.09 -8.31
CA LEU A 109 -8.79 3.91 -8.45
C LEU A 109 -7.97 2.62 -8.53
N ALA A 110 -6.88 2.60 -9.30
CA ALA A 110 -5.98 1.46 -9.41
C ALA A 110 -5.27 1.15 -8.07
N PHE A 111 -4.86 2.18 -7.32
CA PHE A 111 -4.32 2.01 -5.98
C PHE A 111 -5.35 1.46 -4.99
N LEU A 112 -6.58 2.00 -4.97
CA LEU A 112 -7.67 1.50 -4.14
C LEU A 112 -8.01 0.03 -4.48
N GLY A 113 -8.10 -0.30 -5.76
CA GLY A 113 -8.35 -1.66 -6.22
C GLY A 113 -7.22 -2.62 -5.87
N GLY A 114 -5.96 -2.26 -6.15
CA GLY A 114 -4.80 -3.06 -5.81
C GLY A 114 -4.66 -3.30 -4.30
N THR A 115 -4.86 -2.27 -3.48
CA THR A 115 -4.78 -2.38 -2.02
C THR A 115 -5.89 -3.25 -1.44
N LEU A 116 -7.15 -3.09 -1.87
CA LEU A 116 -8.26 -3.96 -1.45
C LEU A 116 -8.06 -5.41 -1.93
N LEU A 117 -7.62 -5.60 -3.17
CA LEU A 117 -7.36 -6.94 -3.72
C LEU A 117 -6.23 -7.66 -2.97
N ALA A 118 -5.19 -6.96 -2.54
CA ALA A 118 -4.04 -7.54 -1.84
C ALA A 118 -4.23 -7.67 -0.31
N HIS A 119 -4.95 -6.75 0.34
CA HIS A 119 -4.96 -6.62 1.80
C HIS A 119 -6.32 -6.87 2.47
N SER A 120 -7.40 -7.13 1.73
CA SER A 120 -8.64 -7.62 2.38
C SER A 120 -8.46 -9.05 2.88
N THR A 121 -7.86 -9.18 4.07
CA THR A 121 -7.82 -10.42 4.85
C THR A 121 -9.25 -10.94 5.04
N LYS A 122 -9.48 -12.21 4.73
CA LYS A 122 -10.67 -12.90 5.26
C LYS A 122 -10.52 -12.91 6.77
N HIS A 123 -11.34 -12.16 7.51
CA HIS A 123 -11.49 -12.40 8.95
C HIS A 123 -11.80 -13.89 9.11
N PRO A 124 -11.04 -14.64 9.93
CA PRO A 124 -11.48 -15.98 10.32
C PRO A 124 -12.84 -15.81 10.96
N THR A 125 -13.89 -16.39 10.36
CA THR A 125 -15.14 -16.61 11.09
C THR A 125 -14.75 -17.38 12.34
N PRO A 126 -15.02 -16.87 13.56
CA PRO A 126 -14.73 -17.62 14.77
C PRO A 126 -15.40 -18.98 14.62
N ALA A 127 -14.62 -20.05 14.71
CA ALA A 127 -15.21 -21.38 14.72
C ALA A 127 -16.19 -21.40 15.90
N PRO A 128 -17.45 -21.83 15.71
CA PRO A 128 -18.37 -21.98 16.83
C PRO A 128 -17.67 -22.82 17.90
N PRO A 129 -17.69 -22.42 19.19
CA PRO A 129 -17.09 -23.23 20.24
C PRO A 129 -17.68 -24.64 20.13
N ALA A 130 -16.79 -25.64 20.15
CA ALA A 130 -17.24 -27.02 20.13
C ALA A 130 -18.19 -27.23 21.32
N PRO A 131 -19.33 -27.93 21.14
CA PRO A 131 -20.30 -28.08 22.22
C PRO A 131 -19.66 -28.83 23.38
N ASP A 132 -19.49 -28.14 24.51
CA ASP A 132 -19.06 -28.75 25.76
C ASP A 132 -20.05 -29.85 26.17
N PRO A 133 -19.57 -31.01 26.66
CA PRO A 133 -20.44 -32.12 27.05
C PRO A 133 -21.14 -31.84 28.38
N ALA A 134 -22.24 -31.08 28.32
CA ALA A 134 -23.33 -30.96 29.29
C ALA A 134 -22.95 -31.05 30.79
N GLY A 135 -22.65 -29.89 31.39
CA GLY A 135 -22.62 -29.70 32.84
C GLY A 135 -23.46 -28.48 33.22
N GLU A 136 -24.60 -28.70 33.87
CA GLU A 136 -25.60 -27.69 34.21
C GLU A 136 -26.06 -27.93 35.66
N PRO A 137 -26.51 -26.92 36.41
CA PRO A 137 -25.83 -25.64 36.70
C PRO A 137 -25.57 -25.52 38.22
N ASP A 138 -24.95 -24.43 38.69
CA ASP A 138 -25.15 -24.01 40.08
C ASP A 138 -25.03 -22.50 40.29
N VAL A 139 -25.76 -21.97 41.29
CA VAL A 139 -25.87 -20.55 41.64
C VAL A 139 -25.98 -20.43 43.15
N VAL A 140 -25.10 -19.67 43.82
CA VAL A 140 -25.37 -19.01 45.12
C VAL A 140 -24.24 -18.02 45.49
N GLU A 141 -24.63 -16.93 46.14
CA GLU A 141 -23.85 -15.77 46.66
C GLU A 141 -23.78 -15.89 48.22
N PRO A 142 -23.48 -14.89 49.11
CA PRO A 142 -22.93 -13.52 49.03
C PRO A 142 -21.84 -13.21 50.12
N ASP A 143 -21.91 -12.01 50.74
CA ASP A 143 -21.35 -11.53 52.03
C ASP A 143 -19.89 -11.00 52.10
N SER A 144 -19.55 -9.84 52.71
CA SER A 144 -20.34 -8.71 53.30
C SER A 144 -19.55 -7.36 53.29
N GLU A 145 -20.23 -6.22 53.55
CA GLU A 145 -19.65 -4.89 53.88
C GLU A 145 -19.70 -4.61 55.43
N PRO A 146 -19.58 -3.39 56.02
CA PRO A 146 -18.97 -2.08 55.64
C PRO A 146 -18.06 -1.42 56.76
N MET A 147 -17.78 -0.11 56.62
CA MET A 147 -16.81 0.77 57.35
C MET A 147 -17.08 1.11 58.85
N PRO A 148 -16.15 1.83 59.55
CA PRO A 148 -16.38 3.28 59.80
C PRO A 148 -15.12 4.21 59.72
N VAL A 149 -15.29 5.52 60.00
CA VAL A 149 -14.36 6.66 59.72
C VAL A 149 -14.12 7.57 60.95
N PRO A 150 -12.99 8.33 61.02
CA PRO A 150 -12.94 9.61 61.73
C PRO A 150 -12.34 10.81 60.93
N GLU A 151 -12.90 12.01 61.12
CA GLU A 151 -12.46 13.36 60.67
C GLU A 151 -11.84 14.17 61.86
N PRO A 152 -11.25 15.39 61.72
CA PRO A 152 -11.31 16.43 60.65
C PRO A 152 -9.90 16.79 60.09
N ASP A 153 -9.45 17.98 59.62
CA ASP A 153 -9.84 19.42 59.72
C ASP A 153 -9.30 20.25 58.51
N PRO A 154 -9.78 21.50 58.21
CA PRO A 154 -9.73 22.03 56.83
C PRO A 154 -8.71 23.15 56.48
N THR A 155 -8.37 23.20 55.16
CA THR A 155 -7.84 24.34 54.35
C THR A 155 -6.43 24.91 54.64
N PRO A 156 -5.76 25.59 53.66
CA PRO A 156 -6.08 25.79 52.22
C PRO A 156 -5.01 25.25 51.23
N ALA A 157 -5.27 25.34 49.92
CA ALA A 157 -4.42 24.83 48.83
C ALA A 157 -3.25 25.77 48.45
N PRO A 158 -2.26 25.25 47.69
CA PRO A 158 -1.95 25.89 46.41
C PRO A 158 -1.63 24.94 45.23
N ALA A 159 -1.92 25.44 44.02
CA ALA A 159 -1.45 25.02 42.69
C ALA A 159 -1.84 23.63 42.13
N GLU A 160 -2.46 23.64 40.95
CA GLU A 160 -2.47 22.51 40.01
C GLU A 160 -1.14 22.47 39.24
N GLU A 161 -0.57 21.28 39.03
CA GLU A 161 0.49 21.04 38.05
C GLU A 161 0.06 19.84 37.16
N PRO A 162 0.14 19.93 35.81
CA PRO A 162 -0.53 18.99 34.92
C PRO A 162 0.08 17.57 34.96
N PRO A 163 -0.72 16.52 34.63
CA PRO A 163 -0.29 15.14 34.74
C PRO A 163 0.91 14.82 33.84
N ALA A 164 1.87 14.07 34.41
CA ALA A 164 3.09 13.68 33.71
C ALA A 164 2.79 12.83 32.46
N LEU A 165 3.53 13.11 31.38
CA LEU A 165 3.44 12.38 30.12
C LEU A 165 3.92 10.92 30.26
N PRO A 166 3.36 9.98 29.47
CA PRO A 166 3.89 8.62 29.37
C PRO A 166 5.33 8.61 28.82
N PRO A 167 6.12 7.54 29.09
CA PRO A 167 7.53 7.47 28.70
C PRO A 167 7.74 7.53 27.18
N ALA A 168 8.94 8.00 26.81
CA ALA A 168 9.28 8.49 25.46
C ALA A 168 9.11 7.46 24.32
N ASP A 169 8.83 8.00 23.12
CA ASP A 169 8.75 7.25 21.86
C ASP A 169 9.99 6.41 21.56
N PRO A 170 9.83 5.21 20.96
CA PRO A 170 10.95 4.50 20.36
C PRO A 170 11.53 5.33 19.19
N ALA A 171 12.85 5.45 19.13
CA ALA A 171 13.53 6.25 18.11
C ALA A 171 13.11 5.84 16.68
N PRO A 172 12.93 6.80 15.75
CA PRO A 172 12.38 6.51 14.42
C PRO A 172 13.28 5.57 13.64
N ALA A 173 12.77 4.38 13.33
CA ALA A 173 13.50 3.35 12.60
C ALA A 173 13.84 3.84 11.18
N VAL A 174 15.11 4.20 10.96
CA VAL A 174 15.63 4.65 9.67
C VAL A 174 15.37 3.59 8.60
N PRO A 175 14.62 3.91 7.52
CA PRO A 175 14.36 2.94 6.45
C PRO A 175 15.67 2.46 5.80
N ALA A 176 15.87 1.14 5.72
CA ALA A 176 17.10 0.53 5.21
C ALA A 176 17.51 1.04 3.82
N VAL A 177 16.53 1.35 2.95
CA VAL A 177 16.75 1.94 1.62
C VAL A 177 17.48 3.29 1.68
N LEU A 178 17.22 4.12 2.71
CA LEU A 178 17.97 5.37 2.91
C LEU A 178 19.39 5.11 3.41
N VAL A 179 19.61 4.07 4.21
CA VAL A 179 20.95 3.66 4.67
C VAL A 179 21.80 3.17 3.50
N ASP A 180 21.24 2.32 2.62
CA ASP A 180 21.96 1.84 1.43
C ASP A 180 22.22 2.95 0.39
N HIS A 181 21.29 3.89 0.23
CA HIS A 181 21.54 5.09 -0.56
C HIS A 181 22.64 5.97 0.07
N ALA A 182 22.65 6.13 1.39
CA ALA A 182 23.66 6.88 2.12
C ALA A 182 25.05 6.21 2.04
N ARG A 183 25.14 4.88 2.11
CA ARG A 183 26.36 4.10 1.86
C ARG A 183 26.94 4.40 0.49
N LYS A 184 26.10 4.42 -0.55
CA LYS A 184 26.51 4.79 -1.91
C LYS A 184 27.03 6.23 -2.00
N VAL A 185 26.31 7.20 -1.43
CA VAL A 185 26.73 8.61 -1.40
C VAL A 185 28.05 8.80 -0.63
N ALA A 186 28.27 8.06 0.47
CA ALA A 186 29.50 8.09 1.24
C ALA A 186 30.69 7.50 0.47
N ALA A 187 30.48 6.42 -0.30
CA ALA A 187 31.49 5.85 -1.18
C ALA A 187 31.86 6.83 -2.31
N GLU A 188 30.88 7.34 -3.06
CA GLU A 188 31.09 8.33 -4.14
C GLU A 188 31.75 9.64 -3.65
N TYR A 189 31.54 10.01 -2.38
CA TYR A 189 32.25 11.12 -1.76
C TYR A 189 33.72 10.77 -1.51
N ARG A 190 33.99 9.63 -0.86
CA ARG A 190 35.34 9.16 -0.51
C ARG A 190 36.21 8.94 -1.75
N ASP A 191 35.66 8.34 -2.81
CA ASP A 191 36.36 8.09 -4.07
C ASP A 191 36.77 9.40 -4.78
N ARG A 192 36.05 10.50 -4.54
CA ARG A 192 36.32 11.83 -5.12
C ARG A 192 37.21 12.72 -4.25
N THR A 193 37.16 12.60 -2.92
CA THR A 193 37.83 13.52 -1.98
C THR A 193 38.97 12.89 -1.18
N GLY A 194 39.05 11.56 -1.14
CA GLY A 194 39.95 10.81 -0.25
C GLY A 194 39.52 10.80 1.23
N ALA A 195 38.45 11.51 1.60
CA ALA A 195 38.00 11.72 2.97
C ALA A 195 36.64 11.03 3.24
N PRO A 196 36.31 10.67 4.50
CA PRO A 196 34.94 10.35 4.86
C PRO A 196 34.02 11.56 4.63
N ILE A 197 32.73 11.28 4.36
CA ILE A 197 31.71 12.33 4.29
C ILE A 197 31.31 12.76 5.70
N ASP A 198 31.16 14.07 5.93
CA ASP A 198 30.64 14.63 7.17
C ASP A 198 29.09 14.63 7.18
N THR A 199 28.50 14.69 8.38
CA THR A 199 27.04 14.60 8.56
C THR A 199 26.28 15.74 7.87
N ASP A 200 26.85 16.94 7.76
CA ASP A 200 26.20 18.09 7.12
C ASP A 200 26.21 17.96 5.59
N THR A 201 27.34 17.58 4.99
CA THR A 201 27.40 17.24 3.56
C THR A 201 26.48 16.07 3.24
N LEU A 202 26.41 15.05 4.12
CA LEU A 202 25.49 13.92 3.95
C LEU A 202 24.02 14.37 4.02
N ARG A 203 23.65 15.21 4.99
CA ARG A 203 22.33 15.84 5.15
C ARG A 203 21.93 16.59 3.88
N THR A 204 22.80 17.46 3.36
CA THR A 204 22.58 18.23 2.13
C THR A 204 22.50 17.33 0.88
N ARG A 205 23.23 16.21 0.83
CA ARG A 205 23.19 15.25 -0.29
C ARG A 205 21.95 14.35 -0.29
N LEU A 206 21.42 14.01 0.88
CA LEU A 206 20.24 13.15 1.01
C LEU A 206 18.91 13.93 1.07
N GLY A 207 18.95 15.23 1.41
CA GLY A 207 17.74 16.07 1.54
C GLY A 207 16.89 15.74 2.77
N VAL A 208 17.49 15.16 3.81
CA VAL A 208 16.79 14.64 5.00
C VAL A 208 16.82 15.62 6.18
N PRO A 209 15.87 15.51 7.15
CA PRO A 209 15.92 16.27 8.40
C PRO A 209 17.19 15.98 9.22
N PRO A 210 17.67 16.93 10.07
CA PRO A 210 18.92 16.77 10.82
C PRO A 210 19.00 15.47 11.63
N HIS A 211 17.99 15.20 12.48
CA HIS A 211 17.94 13.99 13.31
C HIS A 211 18.04 12.68 12.53
N LEU A 212 17.62 12.68 11.25
CA LEU A 212 17.67 11.51 10.38
C LEU A 212 19.03 11.41 9.64
N ALA A 213 19.70 12.53 9.38
CA ALA A 213 21.10 12.53 8.98
C ALA A 213 22.01 12.01 10.10
N ASP A 214 21.78 12.43 11.36
CA ASP A 214 22.53 11.95 12.53
C ASP A 214 22.34 10.44 12.74
N ALA A 215 21.10 9.95 12.67
CA ALA A 215 20.76 8.54 12.79
C ALA A 215 21.28 7.66 11.63
N ILE A 216 21.49 8.25 10.44
CA ILE A 216 22.18 7.59 9.32
C ILE A 216 23.70 7.60 9.53
N ALA A 217 24.29 8.72 9.94
CA ALA A 217 25.74 8.85 10.15
C ALA A 217 26.23 7.85 11.21
N ALA A 218 25.45 7.63 12.28
CA ALA A 218 25.70 6.62 13.29
C ALA A 218 25.66 5.15 12.76
N GLN A 219 25.17 4.92 11.54
CA GLN A 219 25.16 3.61 10.85
C GLN A 219 26.20 3.51 9.71
N LEU A 220 27.02 4.55 9.53
CA LEU A 220 28.07 4.62 8.50
C LEU A 220 29.50 4.74 9.07
N ALA A 221 29.63 4.83 10.40
CA ALA A 221 30.88 4.82 11.16
C ALA A 221 31.42 3.39 11.32
#